data_AF-A0A849EQH4-F1
#
_entry.id   AF-A0A849EQH4-F1
#
_cell.length_a   1.000
_cell.length_b   1.000
_cell.length_c   1.000
_cell.angle_alpha   90.00
_cell.angle_beta   90.00
_cell.angle_gamma   90.00
#
_symmetry.space_group_name_H-M   'P 1'
#
loop_
_entity.id
_entity.type
_entity.pdbx_description
1 polymer ?
#
loop_
_entity_poly.entity_id
_entity_poly.type
_entity_poly.pdbx_seq_one_letter_code
_entity_poly.pdbx_strand_id
1 'polypeptide(L)'
;MKTNNRAPRVRGARALVAMLPNGRSVWLNLRPAPVPVREFDRIANAIRFKRFDRARRLDANAAATRRFSRRLTRDTARLSRMRLKKEHKLRNRILTGDEKIGRRVDSALIPVIREVETNRKKQKEILRKHQRRELWNQLVVLSAAPLMAAYGQRSNPIAENNLVLALSLAVWLFGDEAASLLSGKPGKKEDSIKGLDVWSYTAPLANLLTGWWLLSGRQHERFITGVTDLKNVTVQDFVYKKDRQRHLYAALSVEDLSPRIAPDHLQDFRTLQNVPAVATIQSVEFADESLDLAPVSLLETAVIYGHLRILVQMPSNLPALKKLQVAWMVDTQDPAAKPLSGKG
;
A
#
# COMPACT_ATOMS: atom_id res chain seq x y z
N MET A 1 9.28 49.33 7.37
CA MET A 1 9.17 47.86 7.16
C MET A 1 10.17 47.14 8.06
N LYS A 2 9.72 46.53 9.17
CA LYS A 2 10.57 45.69 10.03
C LYS A 2 10.22 44.23 9.77
N THR A 3 11.12 43.48 9.15
CA THR A 3 10.96 42.04 8.92
C THR A 3 11.13 41.30 10.24
N ASN A 4 10.03 40.78 10.77
CA ASN A 4 10.04 39.96 11.99
C ASN A 4 10.57 38.56 11.65
N ASN A 5 11.89 38.41 11.66
CA ASN A 5 12.58 37.11 11.58
C ASN A 5 12.33 36.33 12.88
N ARG A 6 11.21 35.60 12.96
CA ARG A 6 11.06 34.52 13.96
C ARG A 6 11.32 33.19 13.28
N ALA A 7 12.37 32.52 13.73
CA ALA A 7 12.72 31.18 13.31
C ALA A 7 11.54 30.19 13.52
N PRO A 8 11.39 29.17 12.65
CA PRO A 8 10.35 28.15 12.81
C PRO A 8 10.49 27.43 14.16
N ARG A 9 9.36 27.17 14.83
CA ARG A 9 9.33 26.41 16.09
C ARG A 9 9.80 24.98 15.81
N VAL A 10 10.97 24.63 16.36
CA VAL A 10 11.52 23.26 16.31
C VAL A 10 10.62 22.35 17.15
N ARG A 11 9.90 21.43 16.52
CA ARG A 11 9.18 20.32 17.20
C ARG A 11 10.23 19.38 17.80
N GLY A 12 10.15 19.15 19.12
CA GLY A 12 11.02 18.21 19.85
C GLY A 12 11.66 18.73 21.14
N ALA A 13 11.34 19.93 21.62
CA ALA A 13 11.87 20.43 22.88
C ALA A 13 11.41 19.54 24.06
N ARG A 14 12.37 19.00 24.82
CA ARG A 14 12.09 18.25 26.06
C ARG A 14 11.60 19.27 27.09
N ALA A 15 10.32 19.19 27.46
CA ALA A 15 9.80 19.95 28.58
C ALA A 15 10.14 19.19 29.87
N LEU A 16 11.02 19.76 30.69
CA LEU A 16 11.31 19.26 32.02
C LEU A 16 10.45 20.04 33.00
N VAL A 17 9.60 19.35 33.76
CA VAL A 17 8.78 19.96 34.80
C VAL A 17 9.56 19.90 36.10
N ALA A 18 10.00 21.06 36.59
CA ALA A 18 10.62 21.15 37.91
C ALA A 18 9.52 21.49 38.93
N MET A 19 9.36 20.66 39.96
CA MET A 19 8.56 21.01 41.13
C MET A 19 9.42 21.82 42.10
N LEU A 20 8.97 23.03 42.40
CA LEU A 20 9.57 23.89 43.40
C LEU A 20 9.19 23.41 44.82
N PRO A 21 9.98 23.73 45.86
CA PRO A 21 9.73 23.30 47.24
C PRO A 21 8.35 23.71 47.79
N ASN A 22 7.72 24.71 47.19
CA ASN A 22 6.37 25.19 47.52
C ASN A 22 5.24 24.44 46.79
N GLY A 23 5.55 23.32 46.11
CA GLY A 23 4.58 22.50 45.38
C GLY A 23 4.16 23.04 44.01
N ARG A 24 4.72 24.17 43.54
CA ARG A 24 4.43 24.72 42.20
C ARG A 24 5.29 24.08 41.13
N SER A 25 4.69 23.72 39.99
CA SER A 25 5.40 23.18 38.84
C SER A 25 5.79 24.28 37.84
N VAL A 26 7.06 24.34 37.43
CA VAL A 26 7.55 25.22 36.36
C VAL A 26 7.99 24.39 35.16
N TRP A 27 7.49 24.76 33.98
CA TRP A 27 7.81 24.11 32.71
C TRP A 27 9.09 24.71 32.12
N LEU A 28 10.19 23.97 32.17
CA LEU A 28 11.45 24.37 31.55
C LEU A 28 11.51 23.79 30.13
N ASN A 29 11.46 24.67 29.13
CA ASN A 29 11.68 24.30 27.73
C ASN A 29 13.18 24.18 27.46
N LEU A 30 13.71 22.95 27.50
CA LEU A 30 15.08 22.70 27.06
C LEU A 30 15.11 22.70 25.53
N ARG A 31 15.71 23.75 24.96
CA ARG A 31 16.05 23.75 23.53
C ARG A 31 17.12 22.67 23.30
N PRO A 32 16.98 21.79 22.30
CA PRO A 32 18.06 20.87 21.95
C PRO A 32 19.32 21.68 21.63
N ALA A 33 20.48 21.19 22.05
CA ALA A 33 21.75 21.82 21.73
C ALA A 33 21.84 22.01 20.21
N PRO A 34 22.23 23.18 19.70
CA PRO A 34 22.40 23.39 18.27
C PRO A 34 23.41 22.36 17.76
N VAL A 35 23.00 21.52 16.81
CA VAL A 35 23.90 20.59 16.12
C VAL A 35 25.04 21.43 15.52
N PRO A 36 26.32 21.10 15.79
CA PRO A 36 27.43 21.87 15.27
C PRO A 36 27.36 21.90 13.75
N VAL A 37 27.54 23.07 13.15
CA VAL A 37 27.34 23.33 11.70
C VAL A 37 28.05 22.28 10.83
N ARG A 38 29.21 21.79 11.27
CA ARG A 38 29.99 20.72 10.60
C ARG A 38 29.25 19.39 10.46
N GLU A 39 28.42 19.00 11.43
CA GLU A 39 27.65 17.75 11.37
C GLU A 39 26.43 17.89 10.45
N PHE A 40 25.78 19.06 10.47
CA PHE A 40 24.69 19.36 9.54
C PHE A 40 25.18 19.31 8.09
N ASP A 41 26.32 19.92 7.79
CA ASP A 41 26.90 19.90 6.44
C ASP A 41 27.29 18.49 5.99
N ARG A 42 27.83 17.66 6.90
CA ARG A 42 28.13 16.25 6.60
C ARG A 42 26.86 15.46 6.25
N ILE A 43 25.79 15.63 7.01
CA ILE A 43 24.51 14.94 6.77
C ILE A 43 23.87 15.44 5.46
N ALA A 44 23.86 16.76 5.25
CA ALA A 44 23.32 17.36 4.03
C ALA A 44 24.08 16.88 2.79
N ASN A 45 25.42 16.81 2.86
CA ASN A 45 26.26 16.30 1.78
C ASN A 45 26.07 14.80 1.55
N ALA A 46 25.95 13.99 2.61
CA ALA A 46 25.67 12.56 2.48
C ALA A 46 24.31 12.29 1.81
N ILE A 47 23.28 13.07 2.14
CA ILE A 47 21.96 12.98 1.52
C ILE A 47 22.02 13.41 0.05
N ARG A 48 22.72 14.50 -0.27
CA ARG A 48 22.93 14.94 -1.66
C ARG A 48 23.65 13.87 -2.47
N PHE A 49 24.73 13.31 -1.94
CA PHE A 49 25.51 12.25 -2.62
C PHE A 49 24.66 11.00 -2.90
N LYS A 50 23.90 10.52 -1.90
CA LYS A 50 22.97 9.38 -2.10
C LYS A 50 21.90 9.66 -3.15
N ARG A 51 21.39 10.89 -3.25
CA ARG A 51 20.43 11.29 -4.30
C ARG A 51 21.08 11.28 -5.68
N PHE A 52 22.29 11.80 -5.81
CA PHE A 52 23.06 11.77 -7.06
C PHE A 52 23.36 10.33 -7.52
N ASP A 53 23.79 9.46 -6.61
CA ASP A 53 24.04 8.05 -6.93
C ASP A 53 22.77 7.31 -7.37
N ARG A 54 21.64 7.56 -6.71
CA ARG A 54 20.35 6.97 -7.09
C ARG A 54 19.93 7.43 -8.49
N ALA A 55 20.07 8.71 -8.80
CA ALA A 55 19.79 9.25 -10.13
C ALA A 55 20.65 8.58 -11.21
N ARG A 56 21.97 8.47 -10.98
CA ARG A 56 22.89 7.78 -11.91
C ARG A 56 22.51 6.31 -12.15
N ARG A 57 22.09 5.58 -11.11
CA ARG A 57 21.63 4.18 -11.26
C ARG A 57 20.34 4.09 -12.08
N LEU A 58 19.41 5.02 -11.88
CA LEU A 58 18.18 5.08 -12.68
C LEU A 58 18.47 5.39 -14.15
N ASP A 59 19.39 6.32 -14.42
CA ASP A 59 19.82 6.65 -15.79
C ASP A 59 20.53 5.48 -16.47
N ALA A 60 21.40 4.77 -15.75
CA ALA A 60 22.07 3.57 -16.26
C ALA A 60 21.06 2.45 -16.59
N ASN A 61 20.06 2.23 -15.74
CA ASN A 61 18.98 1.26 -15.98
C ASN A 61 18.09 1.68 -17.16
N ALA A 62 17.77 2.98 -17.29
CA ALA A 62 17.04 3.52 -18.43
C ALA A 62 17.83 3.36 -19.74
N ALA A 63 19.16 3.55 -19.71
CA ALA A 63 20.02 3.31 -20.87
C ALA A 63 20.10 1.82 -21.23
N ALA A 64 20.20 0.93 -20.24
CA ALA A 64 20.24 -0.52 -20.45
C ALA A 64 18.94 -1.04 -21.08
N THR A 65 17.78 -0.61 -20.56
CA THR A 65 16.46 -0.95 -21.12
C THR A 65 16.28 -0.43 -22.54
N ARG A 66 16.72 0.79 -22.85
CA ARG A 66 16.72 1.31 -24.24
C ARG A 66 17.64 0.52 -25.18
N ARG A 67 18.81 0.07 -24.70
CA ARG A 67 19.72 -0.79 -25.50
C ARG A 67 19.09 -2.16 -25.75
N PHE A 68 18.45 -2.74 -24.74
CA PHE A 68 17.76 -4.02 -24.85
C PHE A 68 16.58 -3.94 -25.82
N SER A 69 15.74 -2.91 -25.73
CA SER A 69 14.61 -2.72 -26.67
C SER A 69 15.09 -2.53 -28.11
N ARG A 70 16.19 -1.79 -28.33
CA ARG A 70 16.83 -1.65 -29.65
C ARG A 70 17.41 -2.97 -30.18
N ARG A 71 17.93 -3.85 -29.31
CA ARG A 71 18.37 -5.19 -29.73
C ARG A 71 17.17 -6.04 -30.15
N LEU A 72 16.11 -6.08 -29.34
CA LEU A 72 14.90 -6.83 -29.65
C LEU A 72 14.26 -6.37 -30.97
N THR A 73 14.19 -5.07 -31.26
CA THR A 73 13.66 -4.58 -32.53
C THR A 73 14.54 -4.93 -33.73
N ARG A 74 15.87 -4.91 -33.57
CA ARG A 74 16.79 -5.38 -34.61
C ARG A 74 16.67 -6.88 -34.85
N ASP A 75 16.55 -7.68 -33.80
CA ASP A 75 16.43 -9.12 -33.89
C ASP A 75 15.10 -9.54 -34.52
N THR A 76 14.00 -8.87 -34.17
CA THR A 76 12.69 -9.09 -34.83
C THR A 76 12.72 -8.66 -36.29
N ALA A 77 13.35 -7.52 -36.62
CA ALA A 77 13.53 -7.10 -38.01
C ALA A 77 14.45 -8.04 -38.81
N ARG A 78 15.49 -8.61 -38.18
CA ARG A 78 16.36 -9.60 -38.82
C ARG A 78 15.61 -10.90 -39.07
N LEU A 79 14.83 -11.38 -38.09
CA LEU A 79 13.99 -12.57 -38.24
C LEU A 79 12.91 -12.37 -39.31
N SER A 80 12.28 -11.21 -39.38
CA SER A 80 11.29 -10.91 -40.43
C SER A 80 11.94 -10.88 -41.82
N ARG A 81 13.11 -10.23 -41.96
CA ARG A 81 13.89 -10.26 -43.22
C ARG A 81 14.33 -11.66 -43.62
N MET A 82 14.77 -12.50 -42.67
CA MET A 82 15.13 -13.90 -42.95
C MET A 82 13.92 -14.72 -43.37
N ARG A 83 12.74 -14.48 -42.76
CA ARG A 83 11.47 -15.10 -43.17
C ARG A 83 11.08 -14.69 -44.58
N LEU A 84 11.09 -13.38 -44.89
CA LEU A 84 10.81 -12.86 -46.23
C LEU A 84 11.80 -13.39 -47.28
N LYS A 85 13.10 -13.50 -46.97
CA LYS A 85 14.09 -14.10 -47.89
C LYS A 85 13.83 -15.59 -48.12
N LYS A 86 13.48 -16.35 -47.07
CA LYS A 86 13.10 -17.76 -47.22
C LYS A 86 11.83 -17.91 -48.06
N GLU A 87 10.84 -17.06 -47.82
CA GLU A 87 9.59 -17.03 -48.56
C GLU A 87 9.80 -16.65 -50.03
N HIS A 88 10.60 -15.63 -50.33
CA HIS A 88 10.98 -15.29 -51.71
C HIS A 88 11.76 -16.41 -52.39
N LYS A 89 12.67 -17.08 -51.67
CA LYS A 89 13.43 -18.22 -52.23
C LYS A 89 12.53 -19.43 -52.52
N LEU A 90 11.53 -19.67 -51.66
CA LEU A 90 10.47 -20.66 -51.89
C LEU A 90 9.61 -20.26 -53.08
N ARG A 91 9.14 -19.01 -53.13
CA ARG A 91 8.32 -18.47 -54.22
C ARG A 91 9.04 -18.53 -55.56
N ASN A 92 10.32 -18.15 -55.61
CA ASN A 92 11.11 -18.24 -56.83
C ASN A 92 11.32 -19.70 -57.25
N ARG A 93 11.54 -20.63 -56.31
CA ARG A 93 11.61 -22.07 -56.62
C ARG A 93 10.28 -22.63 -57.15
N ILE A 94 9.15 -22.12 -56.68
CA ILE A 94 7.81 -22.48 -57.17
C ILE A 94 7.59 -21.87 -58.56
N LEU A 95 8.03 -20.63 -58.80
CA LEU A 95 7.88 -19.95 -60.10
C LEU A 95 8.81 -20.51 -61.17
N THR A 96 9.99 -21.02 -60.82
CA THR A 96 10.94 -21.65 -61.75
C THR A 96 10.76 -23.16 -61.88
N GLY A 97 9.91 -23.77 -61.05
CA GLY A 97 9.73 -25.22 -60.96
C GLY A 97 8.38 -25.65 -61.52
N ASP A 98 8.41 -26.16 -62.75
CA ASP A 98 7.47 -27.10 -63.39
C ASP A 98 6.08 -27.22 -62.73
N GLU A 99 5.01 -26.80 -63.43
CA GLU A 99 3.62 -26.75 -62.92
C GLU A 99 3.11 -28.06 -62.30
N LYS A 100 3.71 -29.21 -62.66
CA LYS A 100 3.42 -30.52 -62.05
C LYS A 100 4.01 -30.71 -60.65
N ILE A 101 5.15 -30.09 -60.35
CA ILE A 101 5.77 -30.10 -59.02
C ILE A 101 5.05 -29.09 -58.11
N GLY A 102 4.65 -27.93 -58.63
CA GLY A 102 3.88 -26.92 -57.90
C GLY A 102 2.60 -27.49 -57.26
N ARG A 103 1.82 -28.29 -58.00
CA ARG A 103 0.60 -28.93 -57.45
C ARG A 103 0.87 -29.97 -56.36
N ARG A 104 1.99 -30.71 -56.43
CA ARG A 104 2.40 -31.68 -55.38
C ARG A 104 2.99 -30.98 -54.16
N VAL A 105 3.67 -29.85 -54.36
CA VAL A 105 4.22 -29.04 -53.29
C VAL A 105 3.11 -28.30 -52.56
N ASP A 106 2.13 -27.74 -53.28
CA ASP A 106 0.96 -27.09 -52.68
C ASP A 106 0.07 -28.09 -51.92
N SER A 107 -0.16 -29.29 -52.47
CA SER A 107 -0.91 -30.33 -51.75
C SER A 107 -0.21 -30.81 -50.48
N ALA A 108 1.13 -30.76 -50.45
CA ALA A 108 1.93 -31.07 -49.27
C ALA A 108 2.08 -29.87 -48.30
N LEU A 109 2.08 -28.62 -48.79
CA LEU A 109 2.23 -27.42 -47.95
C LEU A 109 0.94 -26.98 -47.28
N ILE A 110 -0.22 -27.09 -47.94
CA ILE A 110 -1.52 -26.70 -47.39
C ILE A 110 -1.79 -27.35 -46.01
N PRO A 111 -1.60 -28.67 -45.79
CA PRO A 111 -1.81 -29.26 -44.47
C PRO A 111 -0.82 -28.71 -43.43
N VAL A 112 0.44 -28.50 -43.79
CA VAL A 112 1.47 -27.94 -42.89
C VAL A 112 1.14 -26.50 -42.52
N ILE A 113 0.68 -25.67 -43.46
CA ILE A 113 0.25 -24.28 -43.17
C ILE A 113 -0.96 -24.29 -42.23
N ARG A 114 -1.95 -25.15 -42.47
CA ARG A 114 -3.12 -25.30 -41.58
C ARG A 114 -2.71 -25.76 -40.18
N GLU A 115 -1.76 -26.69 -40.08
CA GLU A 115 -1.23 -27.16 -38.79
C GLU A 115 -0.45 -26.05 -38.06
N VAL A 116 0.35 -25.26 -38.77
CA VAL A 116 1.05 -24.10 -38.20
C VAL A 116 0.07 -23.01 -37.76
N GLU A 117 -0.99 -22.74 -38.53
CA GLU A 117 -2.02 -21.77 -38.15
C GLU A 117 -2.83 -22.21 -36.94
N THR A 118 -3.22 -23.48 -36.88
CA THR A 118 -3.92 -24.04 -35.71
C THR A 118 -3.01 -24.04 -34.48
N ASN A 119 -1.74 -24.41 -34.61
CA ASN A 119 -0.76 -24.30 -33.54
C ASN A 119 -0.55 -22.84 -33.10
N ARG A 120 -0.53 -21.88 -34.04
CA ARG A 120 -0.43 -20.45 -33.73
C ARG A 120 -1.67 -19.93 -33.00
N LYS A 121 -2.88 -20.37 -33.37
CA LYS A 121 -4.12 -20.04 -32.67
C LYS A 121 -4.09 -20.61 -31.24
N LYS A 122 -3.75 -21.90 -31.09
CA LYS A 122 -3.58 -22.54 -29.79
C LYS A 122 -2.55 -21.82 -28.91
N GLN A 123 -1.39 -21.46 -29.46
CA GLN A 123 -0.36 -20.71 -28.73
C GLN A 123 -0.84 -19.30 -28.31
N LYS A 124 -1.57 -18.59 -29.18
CA LYS A 124 -2.15 -17.29 -28.84
C LYS A 124 -3.17 -17.40 -27.71
N GLU A 125 -4.01 -18.43 -27.71
CA GLU A 125 -4.98 -18.68 -26.66
C GLU A 125 -4.30 -19.01 -25.33
N ILE A 126 -3.27 -19.88 -25.35
CA ILE A 126 -2.44 -20.19 -24.18
C ILE A 126 -1.78 -18.92 -23.63
N LEU A 127 -1.21 -18.06 -24.49
CA LEU A 127 -0.62 -16.79 -24.09
C LEU A 127 -1.64 -15.84 -23.45
N ARG A 128 -2.82 -15.68 -24.05
CA ARG A 128 -3.90 -14.87 -23.48
C ARG A 128 -4.34 -15.39 -22.11
N LYS A 129 -4.41 -16.71 -21.95
CA LYS A 129 -4.75 -17.36 -20.68
C LYS A 129 -3.68 -17.08 -19.61
N HIS A 130 -2.39 -17.21 -19.95
CA HIS A 130 -1.30 -16.86 -19.03
C HIS A 130 -1.32 -15.38 -18.63
N GLN A 131 -1.59 -14.47 -19.56
CA GLN A 131 -1.70 -13.04 -19.25
C GLN A 131 -2.85 -12.73 -18.30
N ARG A 132 -4.04 -13.30 -18.52
CA ARG A 132 -5.18 -13.13 -17.59
C ARG A 132 -4.85 -13.68 -16.21
N ARG A 133 -4.25 -14.87 -16.16
CA ARG A 133 -3.85 -15.49 -14.90
C ARG A 133 -2.83 -14.64 -14.13
N GLU A 134 -1.85 -14.08 -14.82
CA GLU A 134 -0.86 -13.20 -14.21
C GLU A 134 -1.51 -11.96 -13.57
N LEU A 135 -2.49 -11.36 -14.25
CA LEU A 135 -3.26 -10.24 -13.69
C LEU A 135 -4.05 -10.65 -12.43
N TRP A 136 -4.68 -11.83 -12.44
CA TRP A 136 -5.41 -12.32 -11.27
C TRP A 136 -4.48 -12.68 -10.11
N ASN A 137 -3.34 -13.32 -10.38
CA ASN A 137 -2.32 -13.58 -9.36
C ASN A 137 -1.84 -12.27 -8.71
N GLN A 138 -1.62 -11.22 -9.52
CA GLN A 138 -1.27 -9.90 -9.00
C GLN A 138 -2.38 -9.32 -8.12
N LEU A 139 -3.65 -9.47 -8.50
CA LEU A 139 -4.79 -9.05 -7.68
C LEU A 139 -4.89 -9.81 -6.35
N VAL A 140 -4.63 -11.12 -6.35
CA VAL A 140 -4.62 -11.95 -5.13
C VAL A 140 -3.47 -11.53 -4.21
N VAL A 141 -2.27 -11.28 -4.74
CA VAL A 141 -1.14 -10.76 -3.95
C VAL A 141 -1.47 -9.37 -3.39
N LEU A 142 -2.10 -8.52 -4.19
CA LEU A 142 -2.50 -7.19 -3.76
C LEU A 142 -3.60 -7.23 -2.69
N SER A 143 -4.53 -8.19 -2.75
CA SER A 143 -5.54 -8.40 -1.71
C SER A 143 -4.98 -9.01 -0.43
N ALA A 144 -3.86 -9.75 -0.52
CA ALA A 144 -3.14 -10.28 0.63
C ALA A 144 -2.31 -9.22 1.37
N ALA A 145 -1.88 -8.16 0.68
CA ALA A 145 -1.00 -7.15 1.26
C ALA A 145 -1.61 -6.46 2.52
N PRO A 146 -2.89 -6.06 2.55
CA PRO A 146 -3.54 -5.57 3.77
C PRO A 146 -3.51 -6.58 4.92
N LEU A 147 -3.76 -7.87 4.63
CA LEU A 147 -3.73 -8.94 5.63
C LEU A 147 -2.32 -9.15 6.20
N MET A 148 -1.30 -9.20 5.34
CA MET A 148 0.10 -9.29 5.77
C MET A 148 0.54 -8.05 6.54
N ALA A 149 0.06 -6.87 6.16
CA ALA A 149 0.34 -5.64 6.90
C ALA A 149 -0.31 -5.63 8.29
N ALA A 150 -1.52 -6.19 8.41
CA ALA A 150 -2.32 -6.15 9.62
C ALA A 150 -2.00 -7.29 10.61
N TYR A 151 -1.66 -8.48 10.12
CA TYR A 151 -1.48 -9.68 10.92
C TYR A 151 -0.08 -10.28 10.84
N GLY A 152 0.79 -9.76 9.97
CA GLY A 152 2.14 -10.28 9.82
C GLY A 152 3.04 -9.97 11.01
N GLN A 153 3.72 -10.98 11.53
CA GLN A 153 4.66 -10.89 12.65
C GLN A 153 6.05 -10.47 12.16
N ARG A 154 6.62 -9.41 12.73
CA ARG A 154 7.88 -8.84 12.20
C ARG A 154 9.15 -9.49 12.74
N SER A 155 9.08 -10.06 13.93
CA SER A 155 10.25 -10.62 14.61
C SER A 155 10.89 -11.76 13.81
N ASN A 156 10.07 -12.52 13.07
CA ASN A 156 10.53 -13.64 12.29
C ASN A 156 9.69 -13.81 11.00
N PRO A 157 10.29 -13.83 9.79
CA PRO A 157 9.55 -14.09 8.56
C PRO A 157 8.86 -15.47 8.53
N ILE A 158 9.32 -16.42 9.37
CA ILE A 158 8.79 -17.78 9.51
C ILE A 158 7.85 -17.89 10.74
N ALA A 159 7.50 -16.77 11.37
CA ALA A 159 6.56 -16.79 12.48
C ALA A 159 5.20 -17.36 12.06
N GLU A 160 4.46 -17.91 13.02
CA GLU A 160 3.23 -18.68 12.77
C GLU A 160 2.22 -17.90 11.92
N ASN A 161 1.99 -16.61 12.24
CA ASN A 161 1.04 -15.78 11.48
C ASN A 161 1.50 -15.55 10.04
N ASN A 162 2.79 -15.30 9.82
CA ASN A 162 3.33 -15.13 8.47
C ASN A 162 3.22 -16.41 7.66
N LEU A 163 3.44 -17.55 8.30
CA LEU A 163 3.37 -18.86 7.68
C LEU A 163 1.93 -19.20 7.29
N VAL A 164 0.95 -18.94 8.18
CA VAL A 164 -0.49 -19.10 7.89
C VAL A 164 -0.92 -18.19 6.73
N LEU A 165 -0.53 -16.92 6.75
CA LEU A 165 -0.85 -15.98 5.67
C LEU A 165 -0.20 -16.35 4.34
N ALA A 166 1.06 -16.79 4.37
CA ALA A 166 1.77 -17.24 3.18
C ALA A 166 1.19 -18.53 2.61
N LEU A 167 0.81 -19.48 3.47
CA LEU A 167 0.13 -20.71 3.06
C LEU A 167 -1.25 -20.41 2.48
N SER A 168 -2.04 -19.56 3.13
CA SER A 168 -3.34 -19.11 2.58
C SER A 168 -3.16 -18.51 1.19
N LEU A 169 -2.22 -17.56 1.05
CA LEU A 169 -1.89 -16.96 -0.24
C LEU A 169 -1.47 -18.01 -1.28
N ALA A 170 -0.61 -18.96 -0.90
CA ALA A 170 -0.16 -20.03 -1.78
C ALA A 170 -1.32 -20.94 -2.23
N VAL A 171 -2.24 -21.30 -1.33
CA VAL A 171 -3.44 -22.08 -1.67
C VAL A 171 -4.28 -21.35 -2.71
N TRP A 172 -4.41 -20.03 -2.62
CA TRP A 172 -5.17 -19.26 -3.61
C TRP A 172 -4.43 -19.05 -4.93
N LEU A 173 -3.10 -18.90 -4.91
CA LEU A 173 -2.27 -18.76 -6.12
C LEU A 173 -2.13 -20.08 -6.92
N PHE A 174 -2.06 -21.20 -6.21
CA PHE A 174 -1.89 -22.54 -6.78
C PHE A 174 -3.18 -23.38 -6.72
N GLY A 175 -4.30 -22.78 -6.34
CA GLY A 175 -5.55 -23.49 -6.12
C GLY A 175 -6.07 -24.18 -7.38
N ASP A 176 -5.82 -23.60 -8.57
CA ASP A 176 -6.15 -24.24 -9.84
C ASP A 176 -5.33 -25.52 -10.08
N GLU A 177 -4.03 -25.50 -9.80
CA GLU A 177 -3.20 -26.71 -9.87
C GLU A 177 -3.66 -27.75 -8.85
N ALA A 178 -3.90 -27.33 -7.61
CA ALA A 178 -4.34 -28.20 -6.53
C ALA A 178 -5.69 -28.84 -6.86
N ALA A 179 -6.66 -28.08 -7.36
CA ALA A 179 -7.96 -28.57 -7.81
C ALA A 179 -7.83 -29.52 -9.00
N SER A 180 -6.92 -29.24 -9.94
CA SER A 180 -6.65 -30.13 -11.08
C SER A 180 -6.02 -31.46 -10.65
N LEU A 181 -5.14 -31.44 -9.65
CA LEU A 181 -4.51 -32.63 -9.06
C LEU A 181 -5.52 -33.45 -8.26
N LEU A 182 -6.33 -32.80 -7.42
CA LEU A 182 -7.36 -33.44 -6.58
C LEU A 182 -8.53 -34.01 -7.39
N SER A 183 -8.91 -33.36 -8.50
CA SER A 183 -10.02 -33.83 -9.33
C SER A 183 -9.70 -35.07 -10.17
N GLY A 184 -8.43 -35.53 -10.20
CA GLY A 184 -8.05 -36.85 -10.70
C GLY A 184 -8.41 -37.13 -12.16
N LYS A 185 -8.70 -36.10 -12.98
CA LYS A 185 -9.03 -36.23 -14.39
C LYS A 185 -7.88 -35.72 -15.28
N PRO A 186 -6.78 -36.48 -15.41
CA PRO A 186 -5.76 -36.18 -16.40
C PRO A 186 -6.36 -36.50 -17.79
N GLY A 187 -6.84 -35.48 -18.50
CA GLY A 187 -6.96 -35.57 -19.97
C GLY A 187 -8.31 -35.31 -20.62
N LYS A 188 -9.43 -35.06 -19.91
CA LYS A 188 -10.64 -34.55 -20.59
C LYS A 188 -10.52 -33.04 -20.81
N LYS A 189 -9.91 -32.69 -21.95
CA LYS A 189 -9.71 -31.33 -22.46
C LYS A 189 -10.96 -30.71 -23.12
N GLU A 190 -12.13 -31.34 -23.02
CA GLU A 190 -13.38 -30.78 -23.52
C GLU A 190 -14.11 -30.01 -22.41
N ASP A 191 -14.22 -28.69 -22.63
CA ASP A 191 -15.18 -27.77 -22.01
C ASP A 191 -15.09 -27.44 -20.51
N SER A 192 -13.93 -27.61 -19.86
CA SER A 192 -13.71 -27.05 -18.50
C SER A 192 -13.57 -25.52 -18.45
N ILE A 193 -13.80 -24.83 -19.56
CA ILE A 193 -13.77 -23.37 -19.70
C ILE A 193 -14.72 -22.67 -18.71
N LYS A 194 -15.75 -23.35 -18.21
CA LYS A 194 -16.66 -22.79 -17.20
C LYS A 194 -16.24 -22.98 -15.75
N GLY A 195 -15.42 -23.99 -15.44
CA GLY A 195 -15.02 -24.30 -14.07
C GLY A 195 -13.78 -23.55 -13.59
N LEU A 196 -12.83 -23.30 -14.51
CA LEU A 196 -11.53 -22.69 -14.17
C LEU A 196 -11.61 -21.17 -13.92
N ASP A 197 -12.59 -20.49 -14.52
CA ASP A 197 -12.73 -19.03 -14.32
C ASP A 197 -13.26 -18.71 -12.91
N VAL A 198 -14.17 -19.53 -12.36
CA VAL A 198 -14.82 -19.22 -11.08
C VAL A 198 -13.81 -19.13 -9.92
N TRP A 199 -12.80 -20.00 -9.88
CA TRP A 199 -11.78 -19.97 -8.84
C TRP A 199 -10.92 -18.70 -8.92
N SER A 200 -10.43 -18.36 -10.11
CA SER A 200 -9.63 -17.15 -10.33
C SER A 200 -10.39 -15.85 -10.01
N TYR A 201 -11.69 -15.78 -10.31
CA TYR A 201 -12.53 -14.62 -9.99
C TYR A 201 -12.82 -14.50 -8.49
N THR A 202 -12.97 -15.63 -7.79
CA THR A 202 -13.30 -15.64 -6.36
C THR A 202 -12.06 -15.55 -5.47
N ALA A 203 -10.89 -15.95 -5.96
CA ALA A 203 -9.65 -16.03 -5.19
C ALA A 203 -9.26 -14.72 -4.46
N PRO A 204 -9.32 -13.51 -5.06
CA PRO A 204 -8.93 -12.30 -4.34
C PRO A 204 -9.81 -12.00 -3.12
N LEU A 205 -11.13 -12.19 -3.28
CA LEU A 205 -12.13 -11.97 -2.24
C LEU A 205 -12.05 -13.08 -1.18
N ALA A 206 -11.95 -14.32 -1.63
CA ALA A 206 -11.87 -15.49 -0.75
C ALA A 206 -10.56 -15.49 0.05
N ASN A 207 -9.44 -15.06 -0.51
CA ASN A 207 -8.19 -14.86 0.23
C ASN A 207 -8.33 -13.81 1.34
N LEU A 208 -9.02 -12.70 1.04
CA LEU A 208 -9.31 -11.66 2.04
C LEU A 208 -10.17 -12.20 3.19
N LEU A 209 -11.26 -12.90 2.85
CA LEU A 209 -12.19 -13.48 3.82
C LEU A 209 -11.56 -14.61 4.63
N THR A 210 -10.79 -15.49 4.00
CA THR A 210 -10.10 -16.59 4.69
C THR A 210 -9.01 -16.06 5.61
N GLY A 211 -8.19 -15.10 5.15
CA GLY A 211 -7.22 -14.45 6.01
C GLY A 211 -7.87 -13.70 7.17
N TRP A 212 -8.97 -12.99 6.93
CA TRP A 212 -9.75 -12.36 8.00
C TRP A 212 -10.30 -13.38 8.97
N TRP A 213 -10.93 -14.47 8.50
CA TRP A 213 -11.52 -15.50 9.35
C TRP A 213 -10.47 -16.23 10.19
N LEU A 214 -9.39 -16.71 9.57
CA LEU A 214 -8.27 -17.41 10.24
C LEU A 214 -7.63 -16.56 11.35
N LEU A 215 -7.70 -15.23 11.22
CA LEU A 215 -7.00 -14.30 12.10
C LEU A 215 -7.95 -13.42 12.92
N SER A 216 -9.27 -13.58 12.77
CA SER A 216 -10.31 -12.79 13.45
C SER A 216 -10.27 -12.90 14.97
N GLY A 217 -9.68 -13.97 15.51
CA GLY A 217 -9.44 -14.17 16.95
C GLY A 217 -8.04 -13.78 17.42
N ARG A 218 -7.12 -13.38 16.52
CA ARG A 218 -5.79 -12.90 16.89
C ARG A 218 -5.77 -11.39 16.89
N GLN A 219 -5.35 -10.81 18.00
CA GLN A 219 -5.27 -9.36 18.12
C GLN A 219 -4.25 -8.82 17.10
N HIS A 220 -4.65 -7.81 16.34
CA HIS A 220 -3.76 -7.10 15.43
C HIS A 220 -2.61 -6.49 16.23
N GLU A 221 -1.40 -7.07 16.13
CA GLU A 221 -0.21 -6.52 16.80
C GLU A 221 0.06 -5.05 16.39
N ARG A 222 -0.48 -4.63 15.24
CA ARG A 222 -0.14 -3.37 14.60
C ARG A 222 -1.26 -2.34 14.50
N PHE A 223 -2.52 -2.74 14.37
CA PHE A 223 -3.60 -1.78 14.12
C PHE A 223 -4.74 -1.96 15.11
N ILE A 224 -4.98 -0.92 15.91
CA ILE A 224 -6.20 -0.84 16.72
C ILE A 224 -7.18 0.00 15.92
N THR A 225 -8.34 -0.56 15.61
CA THR A 225 -9.40 0.16 14.89
C THR A 225 -10.64 0.34 15.76
N GLY A 226 -11.42 1.35 15.42
CA GLY A 226 -12.66 1.60 16.14
C GLY A 226 -13.50 2.70 15.53
N VAL A 227 -14.70 2.81 16.06
CA VAL A 227 -15.61 3.93 15.84
C VAL A 227 -15.91 4.53 17.21
N THR A 228 -15.85 5.86 17.31
CA THR A 228 -16.19 6.60 18.52
C THR A 228 -17.24 7.65 18.18
N ASP A 229 -18.28 7.72 19.02
CA ASP A 229 -19.30 8.75 18.97
C ASP A 229 -18.85 9.94 19.82
N LEU A 230 -18.68 11.11 19.20
CA LEU A 230 -18.37 12.35 19.89
C LEU A 230 -19.66 12.98 20.41
N LYS A 231 -20.09 12.55 21.60
CA LYS A 231 -21.33 13.03 22.24
C LYS A 231 -21.15 14.31 23.07
N ASN A 232 -19.96 14.52 23.64
CA ASN A 232 -19.63 15.66 24.50
C ASN A 232 -18.51 16.48 23.89
N VAL A 233 -18.80 17.16 22.78
CA VAL A 233 -17.84 18.05 22.14
C VAL A 233 -17.62 19.27 23.03
N THR A 234 -16.49 19.31 23.74
CA THR A 234 -16.07 20.55 24.42
C THR A 234 -15.60 21.52 23.35
N VAL A 235 -16.49 22.44 22.98
CA VAL A 235 -16.17 23.50 22.03
C VAL A 235 -15.20 24.47 22.70
N GLN A 236 -13.94 24.46 22.26
CA GLN A 236 -12.98 25.49 22.62
C GLN A 236 -12.84 26.47 21.46
N ASP A 237 -13.18 27.73 21.71
CA ASP A 237 -13.00 28.82 20.76
C ASP A 237 -11.52 29.16 20.59
N PHE A 238 -10.95 28.75 19.46
CA PHE A 238 -9.59 29.11 19.10
C PHE A 238 -9.60 30.28 18.11
N VAL A 239 -9.19 31.47 18.58
CA VAL A 239 -9.00 32.65 17.73
C VAL A 239 -7.63 32.57 17.06
N TYR A 240 -7.57 32.13 15.81
CA TYR A 240 -6.33 32.10 15.03
C TYR A 240 -5.98 33.50 14.50
N LYS A 241 -5.11 34.23 15.21
CA LYS A 241 -4.78 35.65 14.96
C LYS A 241 -3.98 35.95 13.67
N LYS A 242 -3.71 34.98 12.79
CA LYS A 242 -2.73 35.17 11.70
C LYS A 242 -3.34 35.46 10.32
N ASP A 243 -4.60 35.13 10.12
CA ASP A 243 -5.37 35.47 8.93
C ASP A 243 -6.80 35.76 9.39
N ARG A 244 -7.45 36.77 8.82
CA ARG A 244 -8.78 37.30 9.17
C ARG A 244 -9.66 36.33 9.97
N GLN A 245 -10.08 36.77 11.17
CA GLN A 245 -11.04 36.15 12.11
C GLN A 245 -11.89 35.01 11.53
N ARG A 246 -11.31 33.80 11.47
CA ARG A 246 -12.10 32.57 11.39
C ARG A 246 -12.18 32.03 12.80
N HIS A 247 -13.36 32.10 13.38
CA HIS A 247 -13.68 31.36 14.58
C HIS A 247 -13.71 29.88 14.16
N LEU A 248 -12.81 29.08 14.73
CA LEU A 248 -12.74 27.64 14.49
C LEU A 248 -13.14 26.97 15.80
N TYR A 249 -14.17 26.15 15.74
CA TYR A 249 -14.52 25.26 16.84
C TYR A 249 -13.64 24.02 16.75
N ALA A 250 -13.00 23.67 17.86
CA ALA A 250 -12.29 22.42 18.00
C ALA A 250 -13.10 21.47 18.88
N ALA A 251 -13.46 20.30 18.35
CA ALA A 251 -13.94 19.19 19.15
C ALA A 251 -12.77 18.33 19.60
N LEU A 252 -12.67 18.07 20.90
CA LEU A 252 -11.67 17.17 21.47
C LEU A 252 -12.34 15.92 22.02
N SER A 253 -11.92 14.75 21.53
CA SER A 253 -12.24 13.46 22.14
C SER A 253 -11.01 12.80 22.69
N VAL A 254 -11.18 12.11 23.82
CA VAL A 254 -10.16 11.28 24.45
C VAL A 254 -10.80 9.92 24.69
N GLU A 255 -10.52 8.96 23.81
CA GLU A 255 -10.99 7.58 23.96
C GLU A 255 -9.93 6.76 24.69
N ASP A 256 -10.32 6.01 25.73
CA ASP A 256 -9.45 5.01 26.35
C ASP A 256 -9.39 3.76 25.47
N LEU A 257 -8.19 3.45 25.00
CA LEU A 257 -7.95 2.27 24.17
C LEU A 257 -7.66 1.02 24.99
N SER A 258 -7.46 1.15 26.32
CA SER A 258 -7.13 0.04 27.23
C SER A 258 -8.05 -1.19 27.06
N PRO A 259 -9.39 -1.05 26.93
CA PRO A 259 -10.28 -2.19 26.77
C PRO A 259 -10.09 -2.95 25.44
N ARG A 260 -9.45 -2.32 24.44
CA ARG A 260 -9.27 -2.88 23.10
C ARG A 260 -7.89 -3.53 22.90
N ILE A 261 -7.04 -3.49 23.92
CA ILE A 261 -5.66 -3.99 23.91
C ILE A 261 -5.58 -5.20 24.82
N ALA A 262 -4.83 -6.24 24.41
CA ALA A 262 -4.67 -7.43 25.24
C ALA A 262 -3.98 -7.04 26.55
N PRO A 263 -4.34 -7.68 27.67
CA PRO A 263 -3.74 -7.42 28.97
C PRO A 263 -2.21 -7.42 28.94
N ASP A 264 -1.61 -8.34 28.17
CA ASP A 264 -0.16 -8.54 28.07
C ASP A 264 0.56 -7.39 27.35
N HIS A 265 -0.14 -6.61 26.52
CA HIS A 265 0.42 -5.47 25.77
C HIS A 265 0.00 -4.11 26.33
N LEU A 266 -0.86 -4.10 27.33
CA LEU A 266 -1.47 -2.88 27.87
C LEU A 266 -0.43 -1.98 28.56
N GLN A 267 0.57 -2.57 29.22
CA GLN A 267 1.63 -1.82 29.89
C GLN A 267 2.54 -1.12 28.87
N ASP A 268 2.95 -1.82 27.82
CA ASP A 268 3.75 -1.27 26.72
C ASP A 268 2.98 -0.15 26.01
N PHE A 269 1.70 -0.38 25.70
CA PHE A 269 0.86 0.59 25.02
C PHE A 269 0.69 1.90 25.79
N ARG A 270 0.53 1.84 27.12
CA ARG A 270 0.43 3.04 27.98
C ARG A 270 1.67 3.92 27.92
N THR A 271 2.84 3.34 27.61
CA THR A 271 4.09 4.10 27.46
C THR A 271 4.25 4.76 26.09
N LEU A 272 3.43 4.37 25.10
CA LEU A 272 3.52 4.90 23.76
C LEU A 272 3.08 6.36 23.69
N GLN A 273 3.84 7.15 22.92
CA GLN A 273 3.57 8.56 22.67
C GLN A 273 3.72 8.87 21.18
N ASN A 274 2.86 9.76 20.66
CA ASN A 274 2.88 10.20 19.26
C ASN A 274 2.72 9.04 18.27
N VAL A 275 1.96 8.02 18.65
CA VAL A 275 1.63 6.92 17.74
C VAL A 275 0.77 7.50 16.61
N PRO A 276 1.16 7.32 15.35
CA PRO A 276 0.39 7.81 14.23
C PRO A 276 -0.99 7.17 14.24
N ALA A 277 -2.02 8.01 14.29
CA ALA A 277 -3.39 7.61 14.14
C ALA A 277 -3.93 8.27 12.86
N VAL A 278 -4.76 7.53 12.14
CA VAL A 278 -5.55 8.03 11.03
C VAL A 278 -7.00 7.94 11.46
N ALA A 279 -7.77 8.96 11.18
CA ALA A 279 -9.19 8.90 11.40
C ALA A 279 -9.95 9.61 10.28
N THR A 280 -11.21 9.26 10.16
CA THR A 280 -12.08 9.70 9.08
C THR A 280 -13.47 9.90 9.65
N ILE A 281 -14.11 10.99 9.25
CA ILE A 281 -15.47 11.30 9.65
C ILE A 281 -16.40 10.33 8.92
N GLN A 282 -17.14 9.54 9.67
CA GLN A 282 -18.08 8.57 9.12
C GLN A 282 -19.46 9.19 8.93
N SER A 283 -19.94 9.94 9.92
CA SER A 283 -21.22 10.64 9.85
C SER A 283 -21.20 11.88 10.76
N VAL A 284 -21.96 12.90 10.36
CA VAL A 284 -22.15 14.15 11.10
C VAL A 284 -23.64 14.40 11.18
N GLU A 285 -24.15 14.58 12.39
CA GLU A 285 -25.54 14.92 12.67
C GLU A 285 -25.57 16.23 13.44
N PHE A 286 -26.25 17.22 12.88
CA PHE A 286 -26.45 18.52 13.49
C PHE A 286 -27.82 18.58 14.17
N ALA A 287 -27.99 19.49 15.13
CA ALA A 287 -29.28 19.73 15.76
C ALA A 287 -30.31 20.37 14.80
N ASP A 288 -29.83 21.04 13.75
CA ASP A 288 -30.64 21.66 12.70
C ASP A 288 -30.32 20.98 11.36
N GLU A 289 -31.34 20.37 10.74
CA GLU A 289 -31.22 19.63 9.47
C GLU A 289 -31.18 20.55 8.23
N SER A 290 -31.40 21.86 8.40
CA SER A 290 -31.60 22.80 7.29
C SER A 290 -30.32 23.37 6.65
N LEU A 291 -29.13 23.01 7.15
CA LEU A 291 -27.86 23.58 6.66
C LEU A 291 -27.12 22.64 5.72
N ASP A 292 -26.85 23.14 4.51
CA ASP A 292 -25.94 22.53 3.55
C ASP A 292 -24.56 22.33 4.19
N LEU A 293 -24.10 21.08 4.18
CA LEU A 293 -22.90 20.58 4.87
C LEU A 293 -21.66 21.40 4.49
N ALA A 294 -21.26 22.35 5.35
CA ALA A 294 -19.94 22.94 5.25
C ALA A 294 -18.87 21.86 5.52
N PRO A 295 -17.79 21.78 4.72
CA PRO A 295 -16.80 20.73 4.85
C PRO A 295 -16.06 20.85 6.19
N VAL A 296 -16.22 19.83 7.03
CA VAL A 296 -15.39 19.61 8.21
C VAL A 296 -13.96 19.35 7.73
N SER A 297 -13.05 20.27 8.03
CA SER A 297 -11.87 20.50 7.18
C SER A 297 -10.54 20.08 7.80
N LEU A 298 -10.48 19.80 9.11
CA LEU A 298 -9.25 19.26 9.71
C LEU A 298 -9.56 18.25 10.81
N LEU A 299 -9.00 17.06 10.65
CA LEU A 299 -8.99 16.00 11.65
C LEU A 299 -7.54 15.72 12.03
N GLU A 300 -7.10 16.14 13.22
CA GLU A 300 -5.82 15.71 13.78
C GLU A 300 -6.06 14.59 14.78
N THR A 301 -5.31 13.50 14.65
CA THR A 301 -5.40 12.37 15.57
C THR A 301 -4.03 11.92 16.04
N ALA A 302 -3.93 11.64 17.33
CA ALA A 302 -2.70 11.15 17.94
C ALA A 302 -3.02 10.32 19.18
N VAL A 303 -2.24 9.28 19.46
CA VAL A 303 -2.30 8.60 20.75
C VAL A 303 -1.31 9.22 21.73
N ILE A 304 -1.80 9.54 22.93
CA ILE A 304 -1.03 10.14 24.01
C ILE A 304 -1.34 9.36 25.29
N TYR A 305 -0.32 8.69 25.85
CA TYR A 305 -0.44 7.89 27.09
C TYR A 305 -1.56 6.85 27.05
N GLY A 306 -1.70 6.16 25.92
CA GLY A 306 -2.74 5.14 25.75
C GLY A 306 -4.15 5.67 25.41
N HIS A 307 -4.32 6.99 25.29
CA HIS A 307 -5.59 7.58 24.88
C HIS A 307 -5.55 8.11 23.46
N LEU A 308 -6.56 7.79 22.66
CA LEU A 308 -6.73 8.38 21.33
C LEU A 308 -7.29 9.78 21.47
N ARG A 309 -6.51 10.77 21.05
CA ARG A 309 -6.92 12.16 20.95
C ARG A 309 -7.39 12.44 19.54
N ILE A 310 -8.65 12.87 19.40
CA ILE A 310 -9.22 13.31 18.12
C ILE A 310 -9.55 14.79 18.21
N LEU A 311 -8.97 15.60 17.34
CA LEU A 311 -9.23 17.02 17.20
C LEU A 311 -9.94 17.27 15.88
N VAL A 312 -11.16 17.79 15.93
CA VAL A 312 -11.95 18.11 14.73
C VAL A 312 -12.14 19.61 14.65
N GLN A 313 -11.72 20.24 13.54
CA GLN A 313 -11.93 21.66 13.30
C GLN A 313 -13.17 21.88 12.43
N MET A 314 -14.04 22.74 12.92
CA MET A 314 -15.31 23.09 12.31
C MET A 314 -15.46 24.62 12.21
N PRO A 315 -16.10 25.14 11.15
CA PRO A 315 -16.39 26.56 11.05
C PRO A 315 -17.42 27.00 12.11
N SER A 316 -17.31 28.25 12.58
CA SER A 316 -18.06 28.75 13.73
C SER A 316 -19.54 28.99 13.53
N ASN A 317 -19.98 29.03 12.28
CA ASN A 317 -21.36 29.29 11.89
C ASN A 317 -22.20 28.01 11.79
N LEU A 318 -21.65 26.86 12.21
CA LEU A 318 -22.39 25.61 12.21
C LEU A 318 -23.34 25.53 13.43
N PRO A 319 -24.51 24.88 13.25
CA PRO A 319 -25.46 24.63 14.32
C PRO A 319 -24.85 23.67 15.35
N ALA A 320 -25.49 23.57 16.52
CA ALA A 320 -25.03 22.68 17.58
C ALA A 320 -24.88 21.25 17.05
N LEU A 321 -23.71 20.64 17.24
CA LEU A 321 -23.43 19.27 16.82
C LEU A 321 -24.18 18.31 17.74
N LYS A 322 -25.04 17.47 17.16
CA LYS A 322 -25.80 16.45 17.91
C LYS A 322 -25.01 15.16 18.01
N LYS A 323 -24.37 14.73 16.92
CA LYS A 323 -23.56 13.51 16.87
C LYS A 323 -22.46 13.65 15.81
N LEU A 324 -21.26 13.21 16.14
CA LEU A 324 -20.17 13.09 15.17
C LEU A 324 -19.51 11.72 15.36
N GLN A 325 -19.64 10.87 14.35
CA GLN A 325 -19.01 9.56 14.35
C GLN A 325 -17.68 9.63 13.61
N VAL A 326 -16.63 9.19 14.28
CA VAL A 326 -15.29 9.14 13.72
C VAL A 326 -14.81 7.70 13.73
N ALA A 327 -14.53 7.17 12.53
CA ALA A 327 -13.83 5.92 12.36
C ALA A 327 -12.33 6.20 12.46
N TRP A 328 -11.60 5.39 13.20
CA TRP A 328 -10.18 5.61 13.47
C TRP A 328 -9.38 4.31 13.41
N MET A 329 -8.10 4.47 13.12
CA MET A 329 -7.09 3.42 13.08
C MET A 329 -5.80 3.96 13.68
N VAL A 330 -5.29 3.29 14.70
CA VAL A 330 -4.00 3.57 15.34
C VAL A 330 -3.00 2.55 14.84
N ASP A 331 -1.90 2.99 14.22
CA ASP A 331 -0.77 2.13 13.87
C ASP A 331 0.18 2.06 15.06
N THR A 332 0.05 1.02 15.90
CA THR A 332 0.87 0.77 17.09
C THR A 332 2.32 0.42 16.80
N GLN A 333 2.78 0.68 15.57
CA GLN A 333 4.17 0.53 15.17
C GLN A 333 5.08 1.10 16.26
N ASP A 334 5.94 0.23 16.79
CA ASP A 334 7.01 0.56 17.72
C ASP A 334 7.65 1.89 17.26
N PRO A 335 7.49 3.00 18.02
CA PRO A 335 7.82 4.33 17.54
C PRO A 335 9.29 4.32 17.18
N ALA A 336 9.58 4.49 15.88
CA ALA A 336 10.89 4.33 15.25
C ALA A 336 12.01 4.48 16.29
N ALA A 337 12.60 3.34 16.66
CA ALA A 337 13.54 3.21 17.77
C ALA A 337 14.35 4.48 17.92
N LYS A 338 14.26 5.13 19.10
CA LYS A 338 15.14 6.25 19.45
C LYS A 338 16.54 5.87 18.95
N PRO A 339 17.21 6.70 18.13
CA PRO A 339 18.61 6.47 17.86
C PRO A 339 19.28 6.36 19.23
N LEU A 340 19.89 5.20 19.49
CA LEU A 340 20.62 4.92 20.72
C LEU A 340 21.47 6.16 21.00
N SER A 341 21.17 6.85 22.10
CA SER A 341 22.01 7.96 22.53
C SER A 341 23.38 7.35 22.76
N GLY A 342 24.32 7.65 21.87
CA GLY A 342 25.71 7.24 22.03
C GLY A 342 26.16 7.74 23.38
N LYS A 343 26.38 6.80 24.31
CA LYS A 343 27.29 7.02 25.42
C LYS A 343 28.68 6.98 24.80
N GLY A 344 29.31 8.14 24.72
CA GLY A 344 30.75 8.34 24.58
C GLY A 344 31.14 9.35 25.64
#